data_AF-A0A7S0B0E7-F1
#
_entry.id   AF-A0A7S0B0E7-F1
#
_cell.length_a   1.000
_cell.length_b   1.000
_cell.length_c   1.000
_cell.angle_alpha   90.00
_cell.angle_beta   90.00
_cell.angle_gamma   90.00
#
_symmetry.space_group_name_H-M   'P 1'
#
loop_
_entity.id
_entity.type
_entity.pdbx_description
1 polymer ?
#
loop_
_entity_poly.entity_id
_entity_poly.type
_entity_poly.pdbx_seq_one_letter_code
_entity_poly.pdbx_strand_id
1 'polypeptide(L)'
;SIKAMVRNESASSQREVYEMMLGKEEADWLQAQTTKTPIAIVHRIRHLIAGVCMMSTNPNFFVPHSSMENALDDLDATSGGCERLLTSPIPPTYSRHLSRIIFLYLLILPLASVASGMPSLGSMLASAIVSYVLVGVDEIGMEVENPFPLLPLQQISAGLQTLVGETMTSS
;
A
#
# COMPACT_ATOMS: atom_id res chain seq x y z
N SER A 1 4.11 -7.96 7.74
CA SER A 1 3.18 -8.68 6.85
C SER A 1 2.55 -7.78 5.79
N ILE A 2 1.78 -6.73 6.15
CA ILE A 2 1.12 -5.83 5.18
C ILE A 2 2.12 -5.22 4.19
N LYS A 3 3.24 -4.67 4.68
CA LYS A 3 4.35 -4.17 3.84
C LYS A 3 4.82 -5.18 2.79
N ALA A 4 4.97 -6.44 3.20
CA ALA A 4 5.56 -7.48 2.37
C ALA A 4 4.55 -8.00 1.32
N MET A 5 3.26 -8.01 1.67
CA MET A 5 2.15 -8.26 0.76
C MET A 5 2.01 -7.15 -0.29
N VAL A 6 2.12 -5.89 0.13
CA VAL A 6 2.04 -4.70 -0.74
C VAL A 6 3.20 -4.64 -1.74
N ARG A 7 4.42 -5.03 -1.32
CA ARG A 7 5.64 -4.88 -2.12
C ARG A 7 6.00 -6.12 -2.95
N ASN A 8 5.19 -7.18 -2.91
CA ASN A 8 5.49 -8.48 -3.52
C ASN A 8 6.92 -8.97 -3.19
N GLU A 9 7.36 -8.74 -1.94
CA GLU A 9 8.72 -9.10 -1.49
C GLU A 9 8.87 -10.63 -1.48
N SER A 10 10.01 -11.13 -1.97
CA SER A 10 10.29 -12.56 -2.09
C SER A 10 10.04 -13.31 -0.78
N ALA A 11 9.40 -14.48 -0.87
CA ALA A 11 9.01 -15.30 0.28
C ALA A 11 10.18 -15.63 1.23
N SER A 12 11.42 -15.66 0.74
CA SER A 12 12.63 -15.88 1.54
C SER A 12 12.96 -14.72 2.49
N SER A 13 12.81 -13.47 2.05
CA SER A 13 13.07 -12.29 2.90
C SER A 13 11.98 -12.11 3.95
N GLN A 14 10.74 -12.49 3.63
CA GLN A 14 9.64 -12.49 4.61
C GLN A 14 9.85 -13.55 5.69
N ARG A 15 10.34 -14.73 5.31
CA ARG A 15 10.63 -15.85 6.23
C ARG A 15 11.63 -15.46 7.31
N GLU A 16 12.71 -14.77 6.94
CA GLU A 16 13.75 -14.34 7.87
C GLU A 16 13.21 -13.36 8.93
N VAL A 17 12.34 -12.42 8.53
CA VAL A 17 11.69 -11.47 9.44
C VAL A 17 10.68 -12.17 10.36
N TYR A 18 9.91 -13.13 9.85
CA TYR A 18 8.96 -13.90 10.68
C TYR A 18 9.67 -14.82 11.67
N GLU A 19 10.74 -15.50 11.24
CA GLU A 19 11.56 -16.33 12.12
C GLU A 19 12.23 -15.50 13.23
N MET A 20 12.60 -14.25 12.95
CA MET A 20 13.12 -13.31 13.94
C MET A 20 12.05 -12.83 14.95
N MET A 21 10.80 -12.67 14.52
CA MET A 21 9.74 -12.03 15.33
C MET A 21 8.85 -13.02 16.10
N LEU A 22 8.53 -14.20 15.55
CA LEU A 22 7.60 -15.19 16.14
C LEU A 22 8.26 -16.54 16.50
N GLY A 23 9.52 -16.76 16.08
CA GLY A 23 10.18 -18.07 16.21
C GLY A 23 9.79 -19.06 15.10
N LYS A 24 10.55 -20.14 14.96
CA LYS A 24 10.49 -21.03 13.78
C LYS A 24 9.17 -21.78 13.62
N GLU A 25 8.56 -22.23 14.72
CA GLU A 25 7.34 -23.06 14.69
C GLU A 25 6.10 -22.24 14.29
N GLU A 26 5.96 -21.02 14.82
CA GLU A 26 4.86 -20.11 14.46
C GLU A 26 5.05 -19.50 13.06
N ALA A 27 6.30 -19.27 12.64
CA ALA A 27 6.62 -18.81 11.29
C ALA A 27 6.24 -19.85 10.22
N ASP A 28 6.52 -21.14 10.46
CA ASP A 28 6.12 -22.23 9.56
C ASP A 28 4.58 -22.41 9.55
N TRP A 29 3.89 -22.24 10.69
CA TRP A 29 2.42 -22.22 10.74
C TRP A 29 1.81 -21.09 9.90
N LEU A 30 2.37 -19.88 9.97
CA LEU A 30 1.92 -18.73 9.17
C LEU A 30 2.14 -18.92 7.67
N GLN A 31 3.18 -19.64 7.27
CA GLN A 31 3.49 -19.94 5.87
C GLN A 31 2.62 -21.08 5.30
N ALA A 32 2.17 -22.00 6.14
CA ALA A 32 1.24 -23.06 5.75
C ALA A 32 -0.17 -22.52 5.44
N GLN A 33 -0.51 -21.32 5.92
CA GLN A 33 -1.80 -20.69 5.67
C GLN A 33 -1.85 -20.05 4.27
N THR A 34 -2.66 -20.61 3.37
CA THR A 34 -2.82 -20.11 1.98
C THR A 34 -3.51 -18.74 1.89
N THR A 35 -4.16 -18.31 2.98
CA THR A 35 -4.91 -17.06 3.06
C THR A 35 -3.99 -15.92 3.46
N LYS A 36 -4.14 -14.78 2.78
CA LYS A 36 -3.46 -13.50 3.00
C LYS A 36 -2.92 -13.35 4.44
N THR A 37 -1.61 -13.40 4.57
CA THR A 37 -0.83 -13.46 5.82
C THR A 37 -1.20 -12.43 6.90
N PRO A 38 -1.59 -11.16 6.61
CA PRO A 38 -1.92 -10.21 7.69
C PRO A 38 -3.24 -10.55 8.41
N ILE A 39 -4.26 -11.01 7.69
CA ILE A 39 -5.57 -11.35 8.29
C ILE A 39 -5.43 -12.57 9.21
N ALA A 40 -4.60 -13.55 8.83
CA ALA A 40 -4.34 -14.73 9.65
C ALA A 40 -3.75 -14.36 11.02
N ILE A 41 -2.85 -13.37 11.07
CA ILE A 41 -2.23 -12.89 12.32
C ILE A 41 -3.27 -12.21 13.21
N VAL A 42 -4.09 -11.32 12.66
CA VAL A 42 -5.15 -10.62 13.42
C VAL A 42 -6.14 -11.64 14.00
N HIS A 43 -6.56 -12.62 13.19
CA HIS A 43 -7.46 -13.68 13.63
C HIS A 43 -6.84 -14.54 14.74
N ARG A 44 -5.53 -14.81 14.66
CA ARG A 44 -4.80 -15.55 15.70
C ARG A 44 -4.76 -14.76 17.02
N ILE A 45 -4.49 -13.46 16.96
CA ILE A 45 -4.49 -12.59 18.15
C ILE A 45 -5.88 -12.55 18.78
N ARG A 46 -6.94 -12.41 17.97
CA ARG A 46 -8.35 -12.49 18.44
C ARG A 46 -8.63 -13.80 19.16
N HIS A 47 -8.21 -14.93 18.59
CA HIS A 47 -8.39 -16.24 19.21
C HIS A 47 -7.66 -16.36 20.56
N LEU A 48 -6.46 -15.77 20.68
CA LEU A 48 -5.72 -15.76 21.95
C LEU A 48 -6.42 -14.92 23.02
N ILE A 49 -6.90 -13.73 22.66
CA ILE A 49 -7.64 -12.84 23.58
C ILE A 49 -8.94 -13.51 24.04
N ALA A 50 -9.68 -14.14 23.12
CA ALA A 50 -10.89 -14.90 23.46
C ALA A 50 -10.58 -16.08 24.39
N GLY A 51 -9.48 -16.80 24.16
CA GLY A 51 -9.03 -17.89 25.04
C GLY A 51 -8.69 -17.43 26.45
N VAL A 52 -7.97 -16.31 26.58
CA VAL A 52 -7.65 -15.67 27.87
C VAL A 52 -8.93 -15.17 28.56
N CYS A 53 -9.89 -14.63 27.81
CA CYS A 53 -11.18 -14.21 28.35
C CYS A 53 -11.98 -15.38 28.93
N MET A 54 -11.98 -16.54 28.27
CA MET A 54 -12.69 -17.74 28.76
C MET A 54 -12.04 -18.35 30.01
N MET A 55 -10.74 -18.17 30.20
CA MET A 55 -10.02 -18.63 31.40
C MET A 55 -10.03 -17.63 32.56
N SER A 56 -10.40 -16.37 32.31
CA SER A 56 -10.36 -15.31 33.32
C SER A 56 -11.61 -15.33 34.21
N THR A 57 -11.39 -15.52 35.52
CA THR A 57 -12.45 -15.50 36.54
C THR A 57 -12.85 -14.07 36.97
N ASN A 58 -12.25 -13.02 36.39
CA ASN A 58 -12.48 -11.63 36.78
C ASN A 58 -13.68 -11.00 36.02
N PRO A 59 -14.77 -10.62 36.69
CA PRO A 59 -15.94 -10.01 36.04
C PRO A 59 -15.67 -8.62 35.43
N ASN A 60 -14.60 -7.94 35.86
CA ASN A 60 -14.19 -6.64 35.34
C ASN A 60 -13.32 -6.73 34.07
N PHE A 61 -13.03 -7.94 33.58
CA PHE A 61 -12.21 -8.14 32.38
C PHE A 61 -12.93 -7.76 31.07
N PHE A 62 -14.25 -7.59 31.10
CA PHE A 62 -15.07 -7.28 29.93
C PHE A 62 -14.76 -5.92 29.29
N VAL A 63 -14.48 -4.89 30.11
CA VAL A 63 -14.17 -3.53 29.61
C VAL A 63 -12.87 -3.51 28.81
N PRO A 64 -11.72 -3.97 29.34
CA PRO A 64 -10.49 -4.01 28.54
C PRO A 64 -10.59 -4.95 27.33
N HIS A 65 -11.34 -6.06 27.44
CA HIS A 65 -11.60 -6.95 26.31
C HIS A 65 -12.29 -6.22 25.14
N SER A 66 -13.35 -5.46 25.42
CA SER A 66 -14.06 -4.69 24.39
C SER A 66 -13.17 -3.65 23.69
N SER A 67 -12.28 -2.98 24.44
CA SER A 67 -11.32 -2.03 23.88
C SER A 67 -10.28 -2.71 22.99
N MET A 68 -9.83 -3.92 23.35
CA MET A 68 -8.90 -4.71 22.54
C MET A 68 -9.54 -5.22 21.25
N GLU A 69 -10.78 -5.71 21.30
CA GLU A 69 -11.53 -6.12 20.10
C GLU A 69 -11.75 -4.93 19.14
N ASN A 70 -12.12 -3.76 19.65
CA ASN A 70 -12.25 -2.56 18.83
C ASN A 70 -10.93 -2.16 18.14
N ALA A 71 -9.79 -2.30 18.83
CA ALA A 71 -8.48 -2.04 18.23
C ALA A 71 -8.12 -3.07 17.15
N LEU A 72 -8.52 -4.34 17.32
CA LEU A 72 -8.35 -5.36 16.29
C LEU A 72 -9.25 -5.15 15.08
N ASP A 73 -10.49 -4.69 15.28
CA ASP A 73 -11.39 -4.34 14.19
C ASP A 73 -10.84 -3.18 13.35
N ASP A 74 -10.21 -2.18 13.98
CA ASP A 74 -9.55 -1.08 13.27
C ASP A 74 -8.34 -1.57 12.46
N LEU A 75 -7.55 -2.49 13.01
CA LEU A 75 -6.44 -3.14 12.29
C LEU A 75 -6.94 -3.98 11.10
N ASP A 76 -8.05 -4.71 11.25
CA ASP A 76 -8.63 -5.51 10.17
C ASP A 76 -9.22 -4.60 9.07
N ALA A 77 -9.90 -3.52 9.45
CA ALA A 77 -10.45 -2.53 8.53
C ALA A 77 -9.35 -1.84 7.71
N THR A 78 -8.25 -1.43 8.34
CA THR A 78 -7.12 -0.80 7.67
C THR A 78 -6.34 -1.77 6.78
N SER A 79 -6.14 -3.02 7.22
CA SER A 79 -5.53 -4.08 6.41
C SER A 79 -6.38 -4.41 5.19
N GLY A 80 -7.69 -4.63 5.38
CA GLY A 80 -8.64 -4.88 4.29
C GLY A 80 -8.76 -3.69 3.33
N GLY A 81 -8.68 -2.45 3.85
CA GLY A 81 -8.60 -1.23 3.05
C GLY A 81 -7.39 -1.22 2.11
N CYS A 82 -6.20 -1.51 2.65
CA CYS A 82 -4.97 -1.63 1.85
C CYS A 82 -5.08 -2.71 0.78
N GLU A 83 -5.65 -3.87 1.11
CA GLU A 83 -5.84 -4.95 0.15
C GLU A 83 -6.84 -4.60 -0.97
N ARG A 84 -7.92 -3.87 -0.66
CA ARG A 84 -8.88 -3.40 -1.67
C ARG A 84 -8.25 -2.38 -2.60
N LEU A 85 -7.42 -1.48 -2.08
CA LEU A 85 -6.66 -0.53 -2.89
C LEU A 85 -5.67 -1.25 -3.82
N LEU A 86 -5.01 -2.31 -3.35
CA LEU A 86 -4.15 -3.16 -4.17
C LEU A 86 -4.94 -3.99 -5.20
N THR A 87 -6.12 -4.50 -4.84
CA THR A 87 -6.93 -5.40 -5.68
C THR A 87 -7.81 -4.63 -6.68
N SER A 88 -7.96 -3.32 -6.50
CA SER A 88 -8.66 -2.42 -7.43
C SER A 88 -7.65 -1.52 -8.18
N PRO A 89 -6.70 -2.07 -8.94
CA PRO A 89 -5.88 -1.23 -9.80
C PRO A 89 -6.80 -0.56 -10.81
N ILE A 90 -6.58 0.75 -11.04
CA ILE A 90 -7.21 1.45 -12.17
C ILE A 90 -6.93 0.62 -13.42
N PRO A 91 -7.94 0.38 -14.29
CA PRO A 91 -7.75 -0.49 -15.45
C PRO A 91 -6.52 -0.01 -16.24
N PRO A 92 -5.52 -0.87 -16.51
CA PRO A 92 -4.28 -0.46 -17.20
C PRO A 92 -4.55 0.05 -18.63
N THR A 93 -5.74 -0.25 -19.14
CA THR A 93 -6.29 0.28 -20.37
C THR A 93 -6.47 1.81 -20.32
N TYR A 94 -6.84 2.37 -19.17
CA TYR A 94 -7.02 3.82 -18.99
C TYR A 94 -5.72 4.59 -19.22
N SER A 95 -4.66 4.28 -18.46
CA SER A 95 -3.36 4.94 -18.58
C SER A 95 -2.79 4.77 -19.99
N ARG A 96 -2.96 3.58 -20.60
CA ARG A 96 -2.54 3.33 -22.00
C ARG A 96 -3.32 4.17 -23.03
N HIS A 97 -4.62 4.37 -22.85
CA HIS A 97 -5.41 5.22 -23.74
C HIS A 97 -5.05 6.69 -23.57
N LEU A 98 -4.80 7.12 -22.34
CA LEU A 98 -4.45 8.49 -22.01
C LEU A 98 -3.12 8.89 -22.68
N SER A 99 -2.06 8.08 -22.56
CA SER A 99 -0.79 8.35 -23.25
C SER A 99 -0.93 8.39 -24.78
N ARG A 100 -1.79 7.54 -25.37
CA ARG A 100 -2.08 7.57 -26.82
C ARG A 100 -2.78 8.87 -27.25
N ILE A 101 -3.73 9.35 -26.44
CA ILE A 101 -4.45 10.60 -26.71
C ILE A 101 -3.49 11.79 -26.60
N ILE A 102 -2.63 11.82 -25.56
CA ILE A 102 -1.60 12.87 -25.42
C ILE A 102 -0.67 12.87 -26.62
N PHE A 103 -0.21 11.70 -27.07
CA PHE A 103 0.67 11.61 -28.25
C PHE A 103 -0.01 12.14 -29.52
N LEU A 104 -1.27 11.77 -29.75
CA LEU A 104 -2.05 12.29 -30.88
C LEU A 104 -2.27 13.81 -30.79
N TYR A 105 -2.56 14.31 -29.59
CA TYR A 105 -2.72 15.74 -29.34
C TYR A 105 -1.44 16.52 -29.65
N LEU A 106 -0.29 16.01 -29.20
CA LEU A 106 1.02 16.63 -29.45
C LEU A 106 1.45 16.58 -30.92
N LEU A 107 1.02 15.57 -31.69
CA LEU A 107 1.26 15.54 -33.13
C LEU A 107 0.40 16.55 -33.90
N ILE A 108 -0.85 16.77 -33.47
CA ILE A 108 -1.77 17.71 -34.13
C ILE A 108 -1.43 19.16 -33.77
N LEU A 109 -0.94 19.43 -32.56
CA LEU A 109 -0.63 20.76 -32.05
C LEU A 109 0.29 21.62 -32.96
N PRO A 110 1.44 21.12 -33.47
CA PRO A 110 2.28 21.91 -34.38
C PRO A 110 1.63 22.12 -35.76
N LEU A 111 0.84 21.15 -36.26
CA LEU A 111 0.10 21.30 -37.51
C LEU A 111 -0.97 22.39 -37.40
N ALA A 112 -1.70 22.41 -36.29
CA ALA A 112 -2.69 23.44 -35.98
C ALA A 112 -2.06 24.83 -35.87
N SER A 113 -0.91 24.93 -35.19
CA SER A 113 -0.22 26.21 -34.98
C SER A 113 0.33 26.81 -36.28
N VAL A 114 0.86 25.97 -37.19
CA VAL A 114 1.29 26.41 -38.53
C VAL A 114 0.09 26.86 -39.37
N ALA A 115 -1.04 26.15 -39.29
CA ALA A 115 -2.27 26.53 -40.00
C ALA A 115 -2.86 27.87 -39.51
N SER A 116 -2.62 28.26 -38.25
CA SER A 116 -3.02 29.55 -37.68
C SER A 116 -2.13 30.74 -38.10
N GLY A 117 -1.12 30.52 -38.95
CA GLY A 117 -0.22 31.59 -39.44
C GLY A 117 0.90 31.95 -38.47
N MET A 118 1.17 31.10 -37.47
CA MET A 118 2.23 31.30 -36.50
C MET A 118 3.60 30.96 -37.12
N PRO A 119 4.69 31.70 -36.81
CA PRO A 119 6.03 31.37 -37.31
C PRO A 119 6.43 29.94 -36.94
N SER A 120 6.99 29.19 -37.89
CA SER A 120 7.37 27.78 -37.71
C SER A 120 8.25 27.53 -36.48
N LEU A 121 9.19 28.45 -36.22
CA LEU A 121 10.10 28.39 -35.08
C LEU A 121 9.38 28.60 -33.74
N GLY A 122 8.38 29.50 -33.71
CA GLY A 122 7.51 29.72 -32.55
C GLY A 122 6.56 28.55 -32.29
N SER A 123 6.01 27.95 -33.36
CA SER A 123 5.18 26.75 -33.29
C SER A 123 5.94 25.55 -32.71
N MET A 124 7.18 25.31 -33.17
CA MET A 124 8.04 24.25 -32.63
C MET A 124 8.32 24.48 -31.14
N LEU A 125 8.71 25.70 -30.75
CA LEU A 125 8.99 26.02 -29.35
C LEU A 125 7.76 25.86 -28.45
N ALA A 126 6.61 26.34 -28.89
CA ALA A 126 5.35 26.18 -28.16
C ALA A 126 4.96 24.70 -27.99
N SER A 127 5.10 23.90 -29.07
CA SER A 127 4.82 22.47 -29.03
C SER A 127 5.77 21.71 -28.10
N ALA A 128 7.06 22.09 -28.07
CA ALA A 128 8.04 21.50 -27.16
C ALA A 128 7.68 21.77 -25.69
N ILE A 129 7.32 23.02 -25.36
CA ILE A 129 6.90 23.40 -23.99
C ILE A 129 5.64 22.64 -23.58
N VAL A 130 4.61 22.62 -24.43
CA VAL A 130 3.35 21.91 -24.16
C VAL A 130 3.58 20.40 -24.02
N SER A 131 4.46 19.82 -24.85
CA SER A 131 4.82 18.40 -24.75
C SER A 131 5.47 18.06 -23.41
N TYR A 132 6.41 18.89 -22.97
CA TYR A 132 7.10 18.69 -21.70
C TYR A 132 6.12 18.71 -20.53
N VAL A 133 5.18 19.67 -20.52
CA VAL A 133 4.17 19.76 -19.46
C VAL A 133 3.21 18.59 -19.50
N LEU A 134 2.64 18.24 -20.66
CA LEU A 134 1.64 17.17 -20.76
C LEU A 134 2.20 15.78 -20.48
N VAL A 135 3.41 15.49 -20.97
CA VAL A 135 4.11 14.24 -20.68
C VAL A 135 4.50 14.17 -19.20
N GLY A 136 4.97 15.28 -18.62
CA GLY A 136 5.27 15.34 -17.19
C GLY A 136 4.02 15.10 -16.32
N VAL A 137 2.86 15.62 -16.73
CA VAL A 137 1.59 15.34 -16.03
C VAL A 137 1.17 13.88 -16.15
N ASP A 138 1.35 13.25 -17.31
CA ASP A 138 1.08 11.81 -17.51
C ASP A 138 1.95 10.94 -16.60
N GLU A 139 3.24 11.27 -16.48
CA GLU A 139 4.20 10.56 -15.63
C GLU A 139 3.84 10.70 -14.14
N ILE A 140 3.52 11.91 -13.69
CA ILE A 140 3.04 12.14 -12.30
C ILE A 140 1.73 11.38 -12.05
N GLY A 141 0.83 11.34 -13.03
CA GLY A 141 -0.41 10.57 -12.95
C GLY A 141 -0.14 9.08 -12.70
N MET A 142 0.76 8.50 -13.48
CA MET A 142 1.18 7.10 -13.31
C MET A 142 1.81 6.81 -11.94
N GLU A 143 2.62 7.72 -11.40
CA GLU A 143 3.20 7.57 -10.06
C GLU A 143 2.12 7.63 -8.95
N VAL A 144 1.17 8.54 -9.08
CA VAL A 144 0.05 8.69 -8.13
C VAL A 144 -0.90 7.48 -8.17
N GLU A 145 -1.07 6.85 -9.33
CA GLU A 145 -1.83 5.61 -9.49
C GLU A 145 -1.21 4.42 -8.72
N ASN A 146 0.10 4.46 -8.43
CA ASN A 146 0.80 3.42 -7.69
C ASN A 146 1.60 4.00 -6.50
N PRO A 147 0.92 4.39 -5.39
CA PRO A 147 1.57 5.08 -4.28
C PRO A 147 2.48 4.15 -3.45
N PHE A 148 2.15 2.86 -3.38
CA PHE A 148 2.75 1.94 -2.42
C PHE A 148 4.27 1.72 -2.55
N PRO A 149 4.89 1.68 -3.75
CA PRO A 149 6.33 1.59 -3.90
C PRO A 149 7.08 2.84 -3.42
N LEU A 150 6.43 4.01 -3.47
CA LEU A 150 7.00 5.31 -3.10
C LEU A 150 6.87 5.61 -1.60
N LEU A 151 5.90 4.98 -0.92
CA LEU A 151 5.73 5.16 0.51
C LEU A 151 6.91 4.54 1.30
N PRO A 152 7.47 5.27 2.31
CA PRO A 152 8.54 4.76 3.16
C PRO A 152 8.01 3.77 4.21
N LEU A 153 7.36 2.69 3.77
CA LEU A 153 6.78 1.67 4.64
C LEU A 153 7.79 1.03 5.59
N GLN A 154 9.08 1.00 5.20
CA GLN A 154 10.15 0.53 6.07
C GLN A 154 10.32 1.41 7.31
N GLN A 155 10.38 2.73 7.12
CA GLN A 155 10.55 3.70 8.20
C GLN A 155 9.31 3.71 9.11
N ILE A 156 8.11 3.63 8.53
CA ILE A 156 6.86 3.54 9.29
C ILE A 156 6.84 2.25 10.12
N SER A 157 7.21 1.10 9.54
CA SER A 157 7.25 -0.17 10.28
C SER A 157 8.29 -0.17 11.40
N ALA A 158 9.45 0.44 11.17
CA ALA A 158 10.49 0.57 12.19
C ALA A 158 10.05 1.49 13.33
N GLY A 159 9.44 2.64 13.01
CA GLY A 159 8.89 3.55 14.01
C GLY A 159 7.81 2.90 14.87
N LEU A 160 6.91 2.12 14.28
CA LEU A 160 5.91 1.35 15.04
C LEU A 160 6.55 0.30 15.96
N GLN A 161 7.59 -0.39 15.51
CA GLN A 161 8.31 -1.35 16.37
C GLN A 161 8.99 -0.66 17.56
N THR A 162 9.59 0.51 17.35
CA THR A 162 10.20 1.30 18.43
C THR A 162 9.14 1.76 19.44
N LEU A 163 8.01 2.30 18.96
CA LEU A 163 6.91 2.73 19.83
C LEU A 163 6.36 1.58 20.69
N VAL A 164 6.14 0.41 20.09
CA VAL A 164 5.70 -0.79 20.84
C VAL A 164 6.76 -1.19 21.87
N GLY A 165 8.03 -1.21 21.50
CA GLY A 165 9.14 -1.50 22.43
C GLY A 165 9.16 -0.55 23.63
N GLU A 166 9.00 0.75 23.39
CA GLU A 166 8.95 1.76 24.45
C GLU A 166 7.76 1.52 25.39
N THR A 167 6.56 1.25 24.85
CA THR A 167 5.37 0.98 25.68
C THR A 167 5.51 -0.27 26.55
N MET A 168 6.18 -1.31 26.05
CA MET A 168 6.45 -2.54 26.80
C MET A 168 7.48 -2.35 27.91
N THR A 169 8.45 -1.44 27.74
CA THR A 169 9.43 -1.13 28.79
C THR A 169 8.93 -0.14 29.83
N SER A 170 7.86 0.60 29.53
CA SER A 170 7.25 1.60 30.42
C SER A 170 6.12 1.05 31.30
N SER A 171 5.68 -0.19 31.09
CA SER A 171 4.64 -0.87 31.88
C SER A 171 5.25 -1.85 32.87
#